data_AF-A0A6J1INW2-F1
#
_entry.id   AF-A0A6J1INW2-F1
#
_cell.length_a   1.000
_cell.length_b   1.000
_cell.length_c   1.000
_cell.angle_alpha   90.00
_cell.angle_beta   90.00
_cell.angle_gamma   90.00
#
_symmetry.space_group_name_H-M   'P 1'
#
loop_
_entity.id
_entity.type
_entity.pdbx_description
1 polymer ?
#
loop_
_entity_poly.entity_id
_entity_poly.type
_entity_poly.pdbx_seq_one_letter_code
_entity_poly.pdbx_strand_id
1 'polypeptide(L)'
;MPEKGSLPATSNPWLFRPSHLVHSRFGLLTVMVLLSMLAVWSIGGRNIKTFVSVSSNFTVTLQSLSANDSYKPENYSESVLIQSVPPQNSTAEPPDGSGVEWFSAELEPNFTSHILALWLAPGGEPCSDSKTADIAISGMERPATVELSTGDVHEFRFQALDQSGNPRCLGGDYFETDLSGDSWKSRPFVKDFGNGSYSFWLQMHPDFAGDYNLTVILLFRHFEGLRFSPTRFAYDRELRRIKVRFVKTKVVLPEIKMCRSSDYSREIWTGRWTRHGRNDDCKISNDGRYRCFAPEYPCRSPWCKGSLGLLESNGWVYSTHCSFKMFSSDSAWDCLKGRWIFFWGDSNHVDTIRNLLNFVLGLPEIPAVPRRFDRNFSNPNNSTQTVRITSIFNGHWNDTQNYQGLNSLRNEGFRNLLHKYFSERIVPDTIIMNSGLHDGVYWLNIRAFTVGAAYAASFWKQVMESIKQRGLTVPKVIYRTTVATGGYARTLAFNPNKMEMFNWVMLDKLKESGIVNGVIDNFDMTFPWHFDNRCNDGVHYGRAPAKLKWRDGEIGHQYFLDLMLAHILLNALCN
;
A
#
# COMPACT_ATOMS: atom_id res chain seq x y z
N MET A 1 -9.22 12.75 -14.15
CA MET A 1 -10.26 13.67 -14.66
C MET A 1 -9.98 15.06 -14.11
N PRO A 2 -10.23 16.15 -14.85
CA PRO A 2 -10.08 17.50 -14.32
C PRO A 2 -11.25 17.79 -13.37
N GLU A 3 -10.90 18.27 -12.17
CA GLU A 3 -11.80 18.85 -11.20
C GLU A 3 -12.42 20.14 -11.76
N LYS A 4 -13.74 20.30 -11.62
CA LYS A 4 -14.46 21.54 -11.27
C LYS A 4 -15.97 21.33 -11.45
N GLY A 5 -16.72 21.58 -10.39
CA GLY A 5 -18.18 21.65 -10.46
C GLY A 5 -18.65 23.00 -11.02
N SER A 6 -19.84 23.01 -11.62
CA SER A 6 -20.80 24.13 -11.66
C SER A 6 -22.17 23.62 -12.18
N LEU A 7 -23.24 24.13 -11.56
CA LEU A 7 -24.68 23.79 -11.68
C LEU A 7 -25.34 24.33 -12.99
N PRO A 8 -26.69 24.32 -13.12
CA PRO A 8 -27.54 23.29 -13.70
C PRO A 8 -28.02 23.61 -15.13
N ALA A 9 -28.54 22.58 -15.81
CA ALA A 9 -28.98 22.60 -17.20
C ALA A 9 -30.23 23.46 -17.46
N THR A 10 -30.19 24.25 -18.53
CA THR A 10 -31.38 24.77 -19.23
C THR A 10 -31.42 24.24 -20.66
N SER A 11 -32.56 23.65 -21.00
CA SER A 11 -32.96 23.08 -22.28
C SER A 11 -33.18 24.14 -23.39
N ASN A 12 -32.63 23.94 -24.58
CA ASN A 12 -33.43 23.85 -25.81
C ASN A 12 -32.62 23.40 -27.05
N PRO A 13 -33.21 22.67 -28.02
CA PRO A 13 -32.52 22.07 -29.16
C PRO A 13 -32.82 22.81 -30.47
N TRP A 14 -31.79 23.25 -31.22
CA TRP A 14 -31.95 23.57 -32.64
C TRP A 14 -30.72 23.17 -33.47
N LEU A 15 -31.04 22.52 -34.60
CA LEU A 15 -30.23 21.91 -35.66
C LEU A 15 -29.13 22.79 -36.25
N PHE A 16 -28.00 22.19 -36.68
CA PHE A 16 -27.26 22.62 -37.88
C PHE A 16 -26.56 21.46 -38.60
N ARG A 17 -26.79 21.36 -39.92
CA ARG A 17 -26.11 20.49 -40.90
C ARG A 17 -24.63 20.88 -41.06
N PRO A 18 -23.73 19.96 -41.45
CA PRO A 18 -22.32 20.25 -41.64
C PRO A 18 -22.02 20.86 -43.01
N SER A 19 -21.20 21.92 -43.03
CA SER A 19 -20.75 22.59 -44.25
C SER A 19 -19.42 22.01 -44.76
N HIS A 20 -19.32 21.87 -46.09
CA HIS A 20 -18.19 21.28 -46.83
C HIS A 20 -16.84 22.04 -46.63
N LEU A 21 -16.88 23.23 -46.06
CA LEU A 21 -15.72 24.08 -45.74
C LEU A 21 -14.94 23.64 -44.48
N VAL A 22 -15.57 22.88 -43.58
CA VAL A 22 -14.92 22.39 -42.34
C VAL A 22 -14.01 21.20 -42.62
N HIS A 23 -14.37 20.34 -43.59
CA HIS A 23 -13.56 19.16 -43.95
C HIS A 23 -12.25 19.54 -44.68
N SER A 24 -12.28 20.55 -45.56
CA SER A 24 -11.08 21.04 -46.25
C SER A 24 -10.05 21.64 -45.29
N ARG A 25 -10.51 22.37 -44.27
CA ARG A 25 -9.63 22.97 -43.25
C ARG A 25 -9.02 21.93 -42.30
N PHE A 26 -9.74 20.84 -42.02
CA PHE A 26 -9.22 19.74 -41.19
C PHE A 26 -8.13 18.93 -41.92
N GLY A 27 -8.31 18.70 -43.24
CA GLY A 27 -7.28 18.06 -44.07
C GLY A 27 -5.98 18.85 -44.12
N LEU A 28 -6.06 20.18 -44.31
CA LEU A 28 -4.89 21.05 -44.36
C LEU A 28 -4.12 21.09 -43.02
N LEU A 29 -4.84 21.12 -41.90
CA LEU A 29 -4.26 21.09 -40.55
C LEU A 29 -3.55 19.76 -40.27
N THR A 30 -4.13 18.65 -40.72
CA THR A 30 -3.55 17.32 -40.51
C THR A 30 -2.25 17.15 -41.32
N VAL A 31 -2.21 17.65 -42.56
CA VAL A 31 -1.00 17.66 -43.39
C VAL A 31 0.08 18.57 -42.80
N MET A 32 -0.29 19.73 -42.26
CA MET A 32 0.65 20.64 -41.58
C MET A 32 1.26 20.00 -40.33
N VAL A 33 0.48 19.28 -39.53
CA VAL A 33 0.97 18.55 -38.34
C VAL A 33 1.91 17.40 -38.75
N LEU A 34 1.58 16.64 -39.79
CA LEU A 34 2.43 15.56 -40.28
C LEU A 34 3.76 16.08 -40.85
N LEU A 35 3.74 17.18 -41.61
CA LEU A 35 4.95 17.81 -42.14
C LEU A 35 5.83 18.42 -41.03
N SER A 36 5.22 18.99 -39.98
CA SER A 36 5.98 19.50 -38.84
C SER A 36 6.56 18.38 -37.97
N MET A 37 5.88 17.24 -37.83
CA MET A 37 6.48 16.04 -37.21
C MET A 37 7.64 15.48 -38.03
N LEU A 38 7.52 15.43 -39.37
CA LEU A 38 8.61 15.00 -40.26
C LEU A 38 9.80 15.96 -40.24
N ALA A 39 9.57 17.26 -40.12
CA ALA A 39 10.64 18.25 -39.96
C ALA A 39 11.37 18.10 -38.61
N VAL A 40 10.63 17.88 -37.52
CA VAL A 40 11.21 17.61 -36.19
C VAL A 40 12.03 16.31 -36.17
N TRP A 41 11.56 15.27 -36.88
CA TRP A 41 12.31 14.02 -37.03
C TRP A 41 13.54 14.17 -37.94
N SER A 42 13.50 15.06 -38.93
CA SER A 42 14.63 15.32 -39.83
C SER A 42 15.71 16.21 -39.21
N ILE A 43 15.38 17.00 -38.17
CA ILE A 43 16.34 17.82 -37.40
C ILE A 43 17.04 16.98 -36.31
N GLY A 44 16.49 15.82 -35.94
CA GLY A 44 17.08 14.88 -34.96
C GLY A 44 18.33 14.11 -35.42
N GLY A 45 18.71 14.22 -36.70
CA GLY A 45 19.81 13.44 -37.29
C GLY A 45 21.22 14.04 -37.17
N ARG A 46 21.42 15.23 -36.59
CA ARG A 46 22.73 15.92 -36.66
C ARG A 46 23.33 16.49 -35.37
N ASN A 47 22.80 16.22 -34.17
CA ASN A 47 23.42 16.70 -32.92
C ASN A 47 23.67 15.61 -31.85
N ILE A 48 24.12 14.42 -32.26
CA ILE A 48 24.62 13.36 -31.34
C ILE A 48 26.14 13.49 -31.15
N LYS A 49 26.65 14.70 -30.86
CA LYS A 49 28.05 14.88 -30.43
C LYS A 49 28.23 15.65 -29.13
N THR A 50 27.17 16.26 -28.59
CA THR A 50 27.27 17.04 -27.33
C THR A 50 26.75 16.29 -26.10
N PHE A 51 26.07 15.14 -26.29
CA PHE A 51 25.56 14.32 -25.18
C PHE A 51 26.59 13.30 -24.65
N VAL A 52 27.67 13.04 -25.41
CA VAL A 52 28.74 12.11 -25.02
C VAL A 52 29.77 12.77 -24.09
N SER A 53 29.88 14.10 -24.05
CA SER A 53 30.84 14.80 -23.17
C SER A 53 30.33 15.07 -21.76
N VAL A 54 29.03 14.92 -21.49
CA VAL A 54 28.47 15.06 -20.13
C VAL A 54 28.53 13.75 -19.35
N SER A 55 28.59 12.60 -20.06
CA SER A 55 28.78 11.28 -19.45
C SER A 55 30.23 11.01 -19.03
N SER A 56 31.22 11.72 -19.56
CA SER A 56 32.64 11.54 -19.23
C SER A 56 33.08 12.25 -17.94
N ASN A 57 32.26 13.16 -17.39
CA ASN A 57 32.55 13.86 -16.13
C ASN A 57 31.96 13.17 -14.88
N PHE A 58 31.28 12.03 -15.04
CA PHE A 58 30.81 11.21 -13.90
C PHE A 58 31.78 10.07 -13.54
N THR A 59 32.95 10.01 -14.19
CA THR A 59 33.97 8.95 -14.01
C THR A 59 35.12 9.32 -13.07
N VAL A 60 35.11 10.51 -12.45
CA VAL A 60 36.19 10.95 -11.54
C VAL A 60 35.67 11.06 -10.09
N THR A 61 35.18 9.94 -9.55
CA THR A 61 35.22 9.63 -8.10
C THR A 61 34.95 8.13 -7.87
N LEU A 62 35.58 7.29 -8.67
CA LEU A 62 35.49 5.83 -8.57
C LEU A 62 36.90 5.23 -8.66
N GLN A 63 37.80 5.74 -7.83
CA GLN A 63 39.15 5.21 -7.62
C GLN A 63 39.49 5.27 -6.13
N SER A 64 38.81 4.43 -5.34
CA SER A 64 39.37 3.81 -4.15
C SER A 64 38.35 2.79 -3.62
N LEU A 65 38.39 1.57 -4.15
CA LEU A 65 37.98 0.32 -3.51
C LEU A 65 38.23 -0.83 -4.49
N SER A 66 39.51 -1.05 -4.78
CA SER A 66 40.08 -2.36 -5.13
C SER A 66 41.00 -2.71 -3.96
N ALA A 67 41.06 -3.90 -3.38
CA ALA A 67 40.76 -5.22 -3.90
C ALA A 67 40.60 -6.22 -2.73
N ASN A 68 40.29 -7.46 -3.11
CA ASN A 68 40.50 -8.72 -2.40
C ASN A 68 39.50 -9.07 -1.29
N ASP A 69 38.48 -9.82 -1.68
CA ASP A 69 38.34 -11.17 -1.12
C ASP A 69 37.72 -12.12 -2.15
N SER A 70 38.49 -13.15 -2.49
CA SER A 70 38.10 -14.26 -3.36
C SER A 70 37.26 -15.24 -2.53
N TYR A 71 35.94 -15.13 -2.58
CA TYR A 71 35.06 -16.18 -2.07
C TYR A 71 34.80 -17.21 -3.18
N LYS A 72 35.39 -18.41 -3.01
CA LYS A 72 35.05 -19.60 -3.82
C LYS A 72 33.74 -20.19 -3.28
N PRO A 73 32.73 -20.50 -4.11
CA PRO A 73 31.61 -21.32 -3.66
C PRO A 73 32.07 -22.78 -3.60
N GLU A 74 31.95 -23.40 -2.43
CA GLU A 74 32.13 -24.85 -2.27
C GLU A 74 30.98 -25.61 -2.97
N ASN A 75 31.37 -26.74 -3.57
CA ASN A 75 30.56 -27.68 -4.32
C ASN A 75 29.26 -28.09 -3.58
N TYR A 76 28.11 -27.69 -4.11
CA TYR A 76 26.87 -28.40 -3.87
C TYR A 76 26.80 -29.62 -4.79
N SER A 77 26.65 -30.79 -4.17
CA SER A 77 26.49 -32.06 -4.88
C SER A 77 25.15 -32.09 -5.60
N GLU A 78 25.21 -32.19 -6.91
CA GLU A 78 24.09 -32.45 -7.80
C GLU A 78 23.60 -33.89 -7.59
N SER A 79 22.28 -34.10 -7.66
CA SER A 79 21.54 -35.38 -7.54
C SER A 79 21.04 -35.79 -6.15
N VAL A 80 19.87 -35.26 -5.75
CA VAL A 80 18.87 -36.07 -5.04
C VAL A 80 17.51 -35.82 -5.70
N LEU A 81 17.04 -36.81 -6.44
CA LEU A 81 15.65 -36.94 -6.89
C LEU A 81 14.71 -36.75 -5.69
N ILE A 82 13.81 -35.78 -5.80
CA ILE A 82 12.80 -35.47 -4.79
C ILE A 82 11.85 -36.66 -4.68
N GLN A 83 12.01 -37.45 -3.61
CA GLN A 83 10.93 -38.30 -3.11
C GLN A 83 9.84 -37.42 -2.52
N SER A 84 8.59 -37.72 -2.87
CA SER A 84 7.40 -37.13 -2.28
C SER A 84 7.39 -37.36 -0.76
N VAL A 85 7.62 -36.30 0.00
CA VAL A 85 7.37 -36.30 1.44
C VAL A 85 5.86 -36.11 1.63
N PRO A 86 5.14 -37.04 2.27
CA PRO A 86 3.73 -36.84 2.61
C PRO A 86 3.60 -35.66 3.58
N PRO A 87 2.42 -35.00 3.68
CA PRO A 87 2.21 -34.03 4.73
C PRO A 87 2.52 -34.70 6.08
N GLN A 88 3.48 -34.14 6.82
CA GLN A 88 3.67 -34.54 8.21
C GLN A 88 2.42 -34.12 8.99
N ASN A 89 1.47 -35.04 9.09
CA ASN A 89 0.53 -35.03 10.19
C ASN A 89 1.36 -35.25 11.46
N SER A 90 1.71 -34.17 12.13
CA SER A 90 2.15 -34.23 13.51
C SER A 90 0.99 -34.71 14.38
N THR A 91 0.81 -36.03 14.49
CA THR A 91 -0.04 -36.67 15.52
C THR A 91 0.66 -36.73 16.87
N ALA A 92 1.43 -35.69 17.21
CA ALA A 92 1.82 -35.46 18.59
C ALA A 92 0.71 -34.60 19.20
N GLU A 93 -0.05 -35.16 20.15
CA GLU A 93 -0.84 -34.32 21.05
C GLU A 93 0.11 -33.26 21.62
N PRO A 94 -0.21 -31.96 21.46
CA PRO A 94 0.59 -30.91 22.07
C PRO A 94 0.61 -31.17 23.57
N PRO A 95 1.77 -31.09 24.24
CA PRO A 95 1.77 -31.05 25.70
C PRO A 95 0.83 -29.93 26.12
N ASP A 96 -0.13 -30.27 26.98
CA ASP A 96 -1.12 -29.36 27.55
C ASP A 96 -0.41 -28.07 28.00
N GLY A 97 -0.64 -26.96 27.28
CA GLY A 97 -0.13 -25.65 27.64
C GLY A 97 1.01 -25.02 26.83
N SER A 98 1.54 -25.60 25.74
CA SER A 98 2.40 -24.83 24.82
C SER A 98 1.54 -23.98 23.86
N GLY A 99 1.23 -22.74 24.26
CA GLY A 99 0.35 -21.84 23.50
C GLY A 99 0.84 -21.60 22.07
N VAL A 100 -0.04 -21.82 21.08
CA VAL A 100 0.22 -21.52 19.67
C VAL A 100 0.25 -20.00 19.48
N GLU A 101 1.30 -19.45 18.87
CA GLU A 101 1.40 -18.01 18.64
C GLU A 101 0.71 -17.55 17.34
N TRP A 102 0.43 -16.26 17.24
CA TRP A 102 -0.03 -15.66 16.00
C TRP A 102 1.09 -15.64 14.97
N PHE A 103 0.77 -15.97 13.72
CA PHE A 103 1.70 -15.83 12.60
C PHE A 103 2.17 -14.38 12.46
N SER A 104 3.48 -14.20 12.40
CA SER A 104 4.13 -12.93 12.11
C SER A 104 5.12 -13.08 10.97
N ALA A 105 5.10 -12.12 10.05
CA ALA A 105 6.10 -11.96 9.01
C ALA A 105 7.09 -10.85 9.41
N GLU A 106 8.32 -10.95 8.91
CA GLU A 106 9.36 -9.95 9.10
C GLU A 106 9.96 -9.55 7.76
N LEU A 107 10.39 -8.30 7.66
CA LEU A 107 11.11 -7.84 6.49
C LEU A 107 12.53 -8.40 6.54
N GLU A 108 12.99 -8.95 5.41
CA GLU A 108 14.34 -9.52 5.36
C GLU A 108 15.42 -8.45 5.62
N PRO A 109 16.47 -8.77 6.40
CA PRO A 109 17.57 -7.84 6.63
C PRO A 109 18.23 -7.42 5.30
N ASN A 110 18.59 -6.14 5.19
CA ASN A 110 19.18 -5.56 3.97
C ASN A 110 18.29 -5.76 2.73
N PHE A 111 16.97 -5.63 2.93
CA PHE A 111 15.95 -5.87 1.92
C PHE A 111 16.30 -5.23 0.56
N THR A 112 16.69 -3.95 0.55
CA THR A 112 17.00 -3.23 -0.69
C THR A 112 18.13 -3.89 -1.49
N SER A 113 19.19 -4.33 -0.81
CA SER A 113 20.33 -4.98 -1.47
C SER A 113 19.94 -6.35 -2.01
N HIS A 114 19.15 -7.11 -1.26
CA HIS A 114 18.67 -8.42 -1.67
C HIS A 114 17.76 -8.34 -2.91
N ILE A 115 16.77 -7.46 -2.90
CA ILE A 115 15.85 -7.32 -4.03
C ILE A 115 16.56 -6.83 -5.30
N LEU A 116 17.54 -5.93 -5.17
CA LEU A 116 18.33 -5.49 -6.31
C LEU A 116 19.16 -6.63 -6.90
N ALA A 117 19.71 -7.52 -6.06
CA ALA A 117 20.43 -8.69 -6.51
C ALA A 117 19.51 -9.66 -7.28
N LEU A 118 18.32 -9.95 -6.75
CA LEU A 118 17.32 -10.79 -7.43
C LEU A 118 16.85 -10.18 -8.75
N TRP A 119 16.58 -8.87 -8.77
CA TRP A 119 16.11 -8.18 -9.96
C TRP A 119 17.16 -8.09 -11.07
N LEU A 120 18.45 -8.04 -10.71
CA LEU A 120 19.58 -8.00 -11.66
C LEU A 120 20.10 -9.39 -12.04
N ALA A 121 19.67 -10.45 -11.34
CA ALA A 121 20.16 -11.80 -11.58
C ALA A 121 19.88 -12.20 -13.03
N PRO A 122 20.89 -12.62 -13.80
CA PRO A 122 20.65 -13.19 -15.11
C PRO A 122 19.89 -14.50 -14.88
N GLY A 123 18.63 -14.55 -15.33
CA GLY A 123 17.87 -15.79 -15.32
C GLY A 123 18.65 -16.83 -16.11
N GLY A 124 19.24 -17.82 -15.43
CA GLY A 124 20.09 -18.80 -16.10
C GLY A 124 19.31 -19.61 -17.14
N GLU A 125 19.99 -20.07 -18.19
CA GLU A 125 19.47 -21.14 -19.05
C GLU A 125 19.31 -22.40 -18.20
N PRO A 126 18.14 -23.08 -18.19
CA PRO A 126 17.07 -23.08 -19.20
C PRO A 126 15.82 -22.22 -18.87
N CYS A 127 15.81 -21.44 -17.77
CA CYS A 127 14.59 -20.77 -17.29
C CYS A 127 14.42 -19.33 -17.77
N SER A 128 15.41 -18.77 -18.48
CA SER A 128 15.44 -17.36 -18.90
C SER A 128 14.23 -16.98 -19.77
N ASP A 129 13.84 -17.85 -20.70
CA ASP A 129 12.78 -17.56 -21.70
C ASP A 129 11.39 -18.07 -21.29
N SER A 130 11.31 -19.00 -20.34
CA SER A 130 10.06 -19.58 -19.86
C SER A 130 9.31 -18.58 -18.97
N LYS A 131 7.97 -18.54 -19.06
CA LYS A 131 7.11 -17.62 -18.26
C LYS A 131 6.08 -18.40 -17.47
N THR A 132 5.84 -17.98 -16.24
CA THR A 132 4.85 -18.59 -15.35
C THR A 132 3.45 -18.50 -15.95
N ALA A 133 2.79 -19.64 -16.13
CA ALA A 133 1.44 -19.75 -16.66
C ALA A 133 0.46 -20.37 -15.65
N ASP A 134 0.97 -21.16 -14.70
CA ASP A 134 0.17 -21.83 -13.68
C ASP A 134 0.97 -22.06 -12.37
N ILE A 135 0.35 -22.69 -11.37
CA ILE A 135 0.97 -23.05 -10.09
C ILE A 135 0.59 -24.47 -9.61
N ALA A 136 1.50 -25.22 -9.01
CA ALA A 136 1.20 -26.45 -8.27
C ALA A 136 1.23 -26.16 -6.77
N ILE A 137 0.13 -26.40 -6.04
CA ILE A 137 0.05 -26.14 -4.59
C ILE A 137 0.01 -27.46 -3.84
N SER A 138 1.10 -27.79 -3.17
CA SER A 138 1.22 -29.02 -2.38
C SER A 138 0.12 -29.09 -1.33
N GLY A 139 -0.65 -30.19 -1.33
CA GLY A 139 -1.72 -30.44 -0.36
C GLY A 139 -3.09 -29.84 -0.70
N MET A 140 -3.23 -29.08 -1.80
CA MET A 140 -4.51 -28.43 -2.17
C MET A 140 -5.07 -28.83 -3.54
N GLU A 141 -4.45 -29.78 -4.26
CA GLU A 141 -4.78 -30.04 -5.68
C GLU A 141 -5.98 -30.96 -5.92
N ARG A 142 -6.36 -31.80 -4.94
CA ARG A 142 -7.33 -32.89 -5.10
C ARG A 142 -8.68 -32.70 -4.40
N PRO A 143 -8.75 -32.17 -3.17
CA PRO A 143 -10.03 -32.13 -2.47
C PRO A 143 -10.90 -30.98 -2.99
N ALA A 144 -12.21 -31.22 -3.11
CA ALA A 144 -13.18 -30.17 -3.43
C ALA A 144 -13.25 -29.08 -2.34
N THR A 145 -12.85 -29.42 -1.11
CA THR A 145 -12.71 -28.51 0.03
C THR A 145 -11.52 -28.95 0.87
N VAL A 146 -10.60 -28.03 1.13
CA VAL A 146 -9.45 -28.26 2.01
C VAL A 146 -9.90 -27.98 3.44
N GLU A 147 -9.83 -28.97 4.31
CA GLU A 147 -10.16 -28.80 5.74
C GLU A 147 -8.90 -28.50 6.55
N LEU A 148 -8.95 -27.43 7.34
CA LEU A 148 -7.86 -26.96 8.21
C LEU A 148 -8.37 -26.75 9.63
N SER A 149 -7.53 -26.97 10.63
CA SER A 149 -7.83 -26.61 12.02
C SER A 149 -7.77 -25.10 12.23
N THR A 150 -8.65 -24.55 13.06
CA THR A 150 -8.45 -23.20 13.63
C THR A 150 -7.30 -23.19 14.65
N GLY A 151 -6.72 -22.03 14.90
CA GLY A 151 -5.61 -21.84 15.84
C GLY A 151 -4.25 -22.07 15.19
N ASP A 152 -4.08 -23.19 14.50
CA ASP A 152 -2.80 -23.57 13.90
C ASP A 152 -2.40 -22.67 12.73
N VAL A 153 -1.08 -22.50 12.56
CA VAL A 153 -0.49 -21.86 11.38
C VAL A 153 -0.28 -22.92 10.32
N HIS A 154 -0.96 -22.76 9.19
CA HIS A 154 -0.87 -23.67 8.04
C HIS A 154 0.01 -23.04 6.96
N GLU A 155 1.18 -23.63 6.72
CA GLU A 155 2.05 -23.26 5.60
C GLU A 155 1.71 -24.09 4.36
N PHE A 156 1.55 -23.41 3.23
CA PHE A 156 1.42 -24.05 1.93
C PHE A 156 2.53 -23.59 1.01
N ARG A 157 3.32 -24.56 0.55
CA ARG A 157 4.32 -24.34 -0.49
C ARG A 157 3.72 -24.58 -1.85
N PHE A 158 4.02 -23.71 -2.79
CA PHE A 158 3.62 -23.85 -4.18
C PHE A 158 4.75 -23.55 -5.15
N GLN A 159 4.67 -24.18 -6.32
CA GLN A 159 5.66 -24.09 -7.39
C GLN A 159 5.03 -23.40 -8.60
N ALA A 160 5.66 -22.33 -9.08
CA ALA A 160 5.29 -21.71 -10.35
C ALA A 160 5.62 -22.67 -11.50
N LEU A 161 4.71 -22.78 -12.46
CA LEU A 161 4.80 -23.65 -13.62
C LEU A 161 4.75 -22.83 -14.91
N ASP A 162 5.48 -23.25 -15.93
CA ASP A 162 5.42 -22.64 -17.25
C ASP A 162 4.25 -23.16 -18.09
N GLN A 163 4.17 -22.74 -19.36
CA GLN A 163 3.10 -23.15 -20.28
C GLN A 163 3.05 -24.65 -20.57
N SER A 164 4.17 -25.36 -20.40
CA SER A 164 4.25 -26.81 -20.59
C SER A 164 3.99 -27.58 -19.29
N GLY A 165 3.72 -26.87 -18.18
CA GLY A 165 3.58 -27.46 -16.86
C GLY A 165 4.91 -27.77 -16.16
N ASN A 166 6.04 -27.30 -16.71
CA ASN A 166 7.34 -27.54 -16.08
C ASN A 166 7.59 -26.54 -14.94
N PRO A 167 8.23 -26.97 -13.84
CA PRO A 167 8.63 -26.07 -12.76
C PRO A 167 9.51 -24.92 -13.24
N ARG A 168 9.13 -23.70 -12.85
CA ARG A 168 9.97 -22.51 -12.97
C ARG A 168 11.15 -22.61 -12.03
N CYS A 169 12.33 -22.17 -12.46
CA CYS A 169 13.51 -22.07 -11.60
C CYS A 169 13.90 -20.62 -11.26
N LEU A 170 13.01 -19.64 -11.51
CA LEU A 170 13.20 -18.23 -11.18
C LEU A 170 11.99 -17.68 -10.44
N GLY A 171 12.24 -16.90 -9.40
CA GLY A 171 11.23 -16.13 -8.66
C GLY A 171 10.84 -14.82 -9.35
N GLY A 172 10.29 -13.90 -8.56
CA GLY A 172 9.90 -12.54 -8.95
C GLY A 172 8.46 -12.42 -9.47
N ASP A 173 7.70 -13.51 -9.53
CA ASP A 173 6.27 -13.42 -9.81
C ASP A 173 5.55 -12.76 -8.63
N TYR A 174 4.54 -11.94 -8.95
CA TYR A 174 3.71 -11.31 -7.95
C TYR A 174 2.36 -11.99 -7.88
N PHE A 175 2.21 -12.80 -6.83
CA PHE A 175 0.96 -13.44 -6.48
C PHE A 175 0.20 -12.59 -5.47
N GLU A 176 -1.06 -12.32 -5.79
CA GLU A 176 -2.01 -11.83 -4.81
C GLU A 176 -2.75 -13.02 -4.22
N THR A 177 -2.78 -13.07 -2.90
CA THR A 177 -3.46 -14.08 -2.10
C THR A 177 -4.57 -13.39 -1.30
N ASP A 178 -5.76 -13.96 -1.35
CA ASP A 178 -6.94 -13.45 -0.65
C ASP A 178 -7.61 -14.60 0.10
N LEU A 179 -7.76 -14.45 1.42
CA LEU A 179 -8.62 -15.32 2.21
C LEU A 179 -9.85 -14.52 2.61
N SER A 180 -11.00 -14.84 1.98
CA SER A 180 -12.23 -14.06 2.11
C SER A 180 -13.44 -14.94 2.42
N GLY A 181 -14.28 -14.44 3.32
CA GLY A 181 -15.61 -14.99 3.64
C GLY A 181 -16.48 -13.95 4.35
N ASP A 182 -17.62 -14.40 4.89
CA ASP A 182 -18.66 -13.51 5.43
C ASP A 182 -18.26 -12.83 6.74
N SER A 183 -17.33 -13.41 7.49
CA SER A 183 -16.92 -12.97 8.82
C SER A 183 -15.42 -12.65 8.94
N TRP A 184 -14.62 -12.97 7.93
CA TRP A 184 -13.18 -12.78 7.92
C TRP A 184 -12.68 -12.41 6.53
N LYS A 185 -11.76 -11.45 6.48
CA LYS A 185 -10.96 -11.12 5.29
C LYS A 185 -9.52 -10.86 5.70
N SER A 186 -8.55 -11.47 5.03
CA SER A 186 -7.14 -11.22 5.30
C SER A 186 -6.30 -11.45 4.05
N ARG A 187 -5.09 -10.90 4.06
CA ARG A 187 -4.06 -11.14 3.07
C ARG A 187 -3.09 -12.22 3.59
N PRO A 188 -3.13 -13.46 3.08
CA PRO A 188 -2.08 -14.42 3.36
C PRO A 188 -0.72 -13.87 2.91
N PHE A 189 0.28 -13.84 3.77
CA PHE A 189 1.62 -13.38 3.40
C PHE A 189 2.24 -14.35 2.38
N VAL A 190 2.84 -13.84 1.30
CA VAL A 190 3.53 -14.67 0.29
C VAL A 190 5.02 -14.42 0.40
N LYS A 191 5.79 -15.50 0.54
CA LYS A 191 7.25 -15.48 0.46
C LYS A 191 7.69 -16.09 -0.86
N ASP A 192 8.55 -15.37 -1.57
CA ASP A 192 9.27 -15.86 -2.75
C ASP A 192 10.65 -16.38 -2.34
N PHE A 193 11.00 -17.59 -2.75
CA PHE A 193 12.31 -18.18 -2.48
C PHE A 193 13.34 -17.94 -3.61
N GLY A 194 12.98 -17.18 -4.65
CA GLY A 194 13.86 -16.78 -5.75
C GLY A 194 14.10 -17.88 -6.80
N ASN A 195 13.63 -19.11 -6.54
CA ASN A 195 13.85 -20.29 -7.38
C ASN A 195 12.56 -20.80 -8.04
N GLY A 196 11.52 -19.96 -8.13
CA GLY A 196 10.21 -20.31 -8.68
C GLY A 196 9.29 -21.04 -7.70
N SER A 197 9.76 -21.35 -6.48
CA SER A 197 8.90 -21.81 -5.39
C SER A 197 8.55 -20.66 -4.45
N TYR A 198 7.38 -20.76 -3.83
CA TYR A 198 6.78 -19.76 -2.96
C TYR A 198 6.08 -20.44 -1.79
N SER A 199 5.88 -19.73 -0.68
CA SER A 199 5.03 -20.17 0.44
C SER A 199 4.00 -19.10 0.78
N PHE A 200 2.83 -19.52 1.26
CA PHE A 200 1.91 -18.65 1.99
C PHE A 200 1.41 -19.30 3.27
N TRP A 201 0.98 -18.47 4.22
CA TRP A 201 0.52 -18.92 5.54
C TRP A 201 -0.93 -18.54 5.79
N LEU A 202 -1.69 -19.47 6.36
CA LEU A 202 -3.06 -19.27 6.80
C LEU A 202 -3.16 -19.54 8.30
N GLN A 203 -3.86 -18.67 9.02
CA GLN A 203 -4.22 -18.90 10.42
C GLN A 203 -5.59 -18.28 10.68
N MET A 204 -6.50 -19.05 11.26
CA MET A 204 -7.87 -18.63 11.55
C MET A 204 -8.15 -18.79 13.04
N HIS A 205 -8.75 -17.79 13.67
CA HIS A 205 -9.14 -17.89 15.07
C HIS A 205 -10.35 -18.84 15.24
N PRO A 206 -10.43 -19.64 16.32
CA PRO A 206 -11.54 -20.57 16.56
C PRO A 206 -12.95 -19.97 16.52
N ASP A 207 -13.10 -18.68 16.86
CA ASP A 207 -14.39 -17.98 16.80
C ASP A 207 -14.88 -17.67 15.38
N PHE A 208 -14.00 -17.80 14.39
CA PHE A 208 -14.27 -17.56 12.98
C PHE A 208 -14.15 -18.85 12.17
N ALA A 209 -14.31 -20.02 12.79
CA ALA A 209 -14.45 -21.29 12.08
C ALA A 209 -15.59 -21.21 11.03
N GLY A 210 -15.41 -21.84 9.88
CA GLY A 210 -16.38 -21.76 8.79
C GLY A 210 -15.75 -21.99 7.42
N ASP A 211 -16.56 -21.73 6.39
CA ASP A 211 -16.19 -21.89 4.99
C ASP A 211 -15.71 -20.56 4.40
N TYR A 212 -14.58 -20.61 3.70
CA TYR A 212 -13.89 -19.47 3.10
C TYR A 212 -13.39 -19.79 1.70
N ASN A 213 -13.11 -18.75 0.92
CA ASN A 213 -12.42 -18.88 -0.35
C ASN A 213 -10.99 -18.36 -0.21
N LEU A 214 -10.02 -19.21 -0.54
CA LEU A 214 -8.65 -18.82 -0.81
C LEU A 214 -8.49 -18.61 -2.32
N THR A 215 -8.17 -17.38 -2.72
CA THR A 215 -7.92 -17.03 -4.12
C THR A 215 -6.44 -16.72 -4.31
N VAL A 216 -5.84 -17.26 -5.37
CA VAL A 216 -4.45 -16.97 -5.78
C VAL A 216 -4.47 -16.42 -7.20
N ILE A 217 -4.03 -15.16 -7.35
CA ILE A 217 -4.02 -14.42 -8.61
C ILE A 217 -2.57 -14.12 -8.98
N LEU A 218 -2.15 -14.47 -10.20
CA LEU A 218 -0.88 -14.02 -10.75
C LEU A 218 -1.10 -12.69 -11.46
N LEU A 219 -0.69 -11.58 -10.83
CA LEU A 219 -0.85 -10.25 -11.39
C LEU A 219 0.28 -9.88 -12.35
N PHE A 220 1.53 -10.11 -11.96
CA PHE A 220 2.71 -9.86 -12.79
C PHE A 220 3.69 -11.02 -12.71
N ARG A 221 4.37 -11.31 -13.80
CA ARG A 221 5.43 -12.32 -13.83
C ARG A 221 6.78 -11.67 -13.58
N HIS A 222 7.74 -12.38 -12.99
CA HIS A 222 9.17 -12.05 -12.93
C HIS A 222 9.51 -10.55 -12.95
N PHE A 223 9.15 -9.83 -11.87
CA PHE A 223 9.36 -8.39 -11.65
C PHE A 223 8.77 -7.44 -12.73
N GLU A 224 7.91 -7.92 -13.63
CA GLU A 224 7.32 -7.12 -14.70
C GLU A 224 6.47 -5.96 -14.15
N GLY A 225 5.89 -6.10 -12.96
CA GLY A 225 5.15 -5.04 -12.26
C GLY A 225 6.02 -3.85 -11.86
N LEU A 226 7.34 -4.05 -11.69
CA LEU A 226 8.30 -2.99 -11.33
C LEU A 226 8.74 -2.14 -12.53
N ARG A 227 8.37 -2.52 -13.75
CA ARG A 227 8.72 -1.78 -14.97
C ARG A 227 8.04 -0.41 -14.99
N PHE A 228 8.65 0.53 -15.72
CA PHE A 228 8.10 1.89 -15.89
C PHE A 228 6.67 1.91 -16.45
N SER A 229 6.39 1.07 -17.46
CA SER A 229 5.06 0.92 -18.08
C SER A 229 4.57 -0.53 -17.92
N PRO A 230 4.01 -0.88 -16.75
CA PRO A 230 3.73 -2.27 -16.38
C PRO A 230 2.47 -2.81 -17.05
N THR A 231 1.52 -1.95 -17.47
CA THR A 231 0.18 -2.36 -17.95
C THR A 231 0.19 -3.40 -19.07
N ARG A 232 1.14 -3.30 -20.01
CA ARG A 232 1.28 -4.28 -21.11
C ARG A 232 1.83 -5.65 -20.67
N PHE A 233 2.32 -5.74 -19.45
CA PHE A 233 2.86 -6.96 -18.85
C PHE A 233 1.95 -7.53 -17.75
N ALA A 234 0.82 -6.89 -17.49
CA ALA A 234 -0.15 -7.45 -16.56
C ALA A 234 -0.65 -8.80 -17.07
N TYR A 235 -0.56 -9.82 -16.22
CA TYR A 235 -1.12 -11.14 -16.50
C TYR A 235 -2.53 -11.27 -15.92
N ASP A 236 -2.74 -10.71 -14.72
CA ASP A 236 -4.02 -10.59 -14.01
C ASP A 236 -4.93 -11.82 -14.19
N ARG A 237 -4.44 -12.98 -13.75
CA ARG A 237 -5.15 -14.25 -13.89
C ARG A 237 -5.35 -14.91 -12.54
N GLU A 238 -6.60 -15.17 -12.20
CA GLU A 238 -6.95 -16.09 -11.12
C GLU A 238 -6.46 -17.50 -11.50
N LEU A 239 -5.45 -17.98 -10.79
CA LEU A 239 -4.90 -19.31 -11.00
C LEU A 239 -5.64 -20.34 -10.16
N ARG A 240 -5.97 -19.99 -8.91
CA ARG A 240 -6.66 -20.91 -8.00
C ARG A 240 -7.76 -20.18 -7.24
N ARG A 241 -8.87 -20.89 -7.03
CA ARG A 241 -9.95 -20.55 -6.12
C ARG A 241 -10.34 -21.80 -5.35
N ILE A 242 -9.86 -21.88 -4.12
CA ILE A 242 -9.90 -23.08 -3.30
C ILE A 242 -10.89 -22.82 -2.16
N LYS A 243 -11.85 -23.73 -2.00
CA LYS A 243 -12.73 -23.73 -0.83
C LYS A 243 -11.96 -24.27 0.36
N VAL A 244 -11.86 -23.48 1.41
CA VAL A 244 -11.18 -23.85 2.65
C VAL A 244 -12.21 -23.85 3.77
N ARG A 245 -12.30 -24.95 4.50
CA ARG A 245 -13.12 -25.07 5.71
C ARG A 245 -12.21 -25.08 6.93
N PHE A 246 -12.35 -24.08 7.78
CA PHE A 246 -11.70 -24.07 9.08
C PHE A 246 -12.59 -24.76 10.10
N VAL A 247 -12.15 -25.92 10.60
CA VAL A 247 -12.81 -26.70 11.63
C VAL A 247 -12.41 -26.17 13.00
N LYS A 248 -13.42 -25.85 13.82
CA LYS A 248 -13.21 -25.30 15.16
C LYS A 248 -12.45 -26.30 16.04
N THR A 249 -11.36 -25.84 16.63
CA THR A 249 -10.54 -26.59 17.59
C THR A 249 -10.66 -25.99 19.00
N LYS A 250 -10.04 -26.65 19.98
CA LYS A 250 -9.90 -26.15 21.36
C LYS A 250 -8.62 -25.34 21.57
N VAL A 251 -7.84 -25.07 20.52
CA VAL A 251 -6.61 -24.29 20.60
C VAL A 251 -6.95 -22.89 21.11
N VAL A 252 -6.18 -22.41 22.08
CA VAL A 252 -6.32 -21.04 22.62
C VAL A 252 -5.17 -20.22 22.07
N LEU A 253 -5.50 -19.23 21.23
CA LEU A 253 -4.52 -18.24 20.76
C LEU A 253 -4.32 -17.14 21.81
N PRO A 254 -3.11 -16.56 21.91
CA PRO A 254 -2.85 -15.39 22.73
C PRO A 254 -3.85 -14.28 22.42
N GLU A 255 -4.43 -13.69 23.46
CA GLU A 255 -5.38 -12.57 23.29
C GLU A 255 -4.70 -11.40 22.57
N ILE A 256 -5.37 -10.85 21.55
CA ILE A 256 -4.91 -9.66 20.84
C ILE A 256 -5.05 -8.44 21.76
N LYS A 257 -3.93 -7.99 22.31
CA LYS A 257 -3.89 -6.83 23.19
C LYS A 257 -4.00 -5.53 22.39
N MET A 258 -4.50 -4.49 23.05
CA MET A 258 -4.46 -3.13 22.54
C MET A 258 -3.03 -2.72 22.16
N CYS A 259 -2.86 -2.15 20.96
CA CYS A 259 -1.55 -1.71 20.49
C CYS A 259 -0.90 -0.74 21.47
N ARG A 260 0.40 -0.90 21.67
CA ARG A 260 1.30 -0.04 22.44
C ARG A 260 2.36 0.56 21.50
N SER A 261 3.14 1.50 22.00
CA SER A 261 4.18 2.16 21.22
C SER A 261 5.21 1.18 20.62
N SER A 262 5.52 0.06 21.30
CA SER A 262 6.42 -0.98 20.81
C SER A 262 5.86 -1.77 19.62
N ASP A 263 4.53 -1.89 19.50
CA ASP A 263 3.90 -2.70 18.45
C ASP A 263 4.11 -2.07 17.07
N TYR A 264 4.21 -0.74 17.00
CA TYR A 264 4.53 0.00 15.78
C TYR A 264 5.98 -0.21 15.30
N SER A 265 6.84 -0.91 16.04
CA SER A 265 8.17 -1.29 15.54
C SER A 265 8.11 -2.40 14.48
N ARG A 266 6.98 -3.13 14.37
CA ARG A 266 6.79 -4.18 13.38
C ARG A 266 6.63 -3.60 11.98
N GLU A 267 7.44 -4.10 11.06
CA GLU A 267 7.57 -3.60 9.70
C GLU A 267 6.49 -4.11 8.75
N ILE A 268 6.14 -5.38 8.90
CA ILE A 268 5.12 -6.07 8.11
C ILE A 268 3.98 -6.42 9.06
N TRP A 269 2.76 -6.06 8.67
CA TRP A 269 1.57 -6.47 9.40
C TRP A 269 0.97 -7.72 8.77
N THR A 270 0.49 -8.62 9.61
CA THR A 270 -0.30 -9.81 9.23
C THR A 270 -1.72 -9.62 9.72
N GLY A 271 -2.41 -8.65 9.12
CA GLY A 271 -3.71 -8.17 9.56
C GLY A 271 -4.89 -9.04 9.16
N ARG A 272 -6.03 -8.72 9.76
CA ARG A 272 -7.33 -9.27 9.42
C ARG A 272 -8.43 -8.25 9.64
N TRP A 273 -9.43 -8.32 8.77
CA TRP A 273 -10.74 -7.76 8.98
C TRP A 273 -11.65 -8.85 9.55
N THR A 274 -12.26 -8.59 10.70
CA THR A 274 -13.26 -9.46 11.32
C THR A 274 -14.62 -8.76 11.33
N ARG A 275 -15.70 -9.52 11.12
CA ARG A 275 -17.06 -8.97 11.10
C ARG A 275 -17.78 -9.25 12.42
N HIS A 276 -18.15 -8.20 13.14
CA HIS A 276 -18.78 -8.25 14.48
C HIS A 276 -20.27 -7.90 14.49
N GLY A 277 -20.81 -7.54 13.34
CA GLY A 277 -22.21 -7.22 13.12
C GLY A 277 -22.53 -7.37 11.64
N ARG A 278 -23.77 -7.69 11.31
CA ARG A 278 -24.21 -7.86 9.92
C ARG A 278 -25.57 -7.21 9.74
N ASN A 279 -25.64 -6.24 8.83
CA ASN A 279 -26.87 -5.61 8.38
C ASN A 279 -26.80 -5.46 6.86
N ASP A 280 -27.14 -6.51 6.14
CA ASP A 280 -27.05 -6.53 4.67
C ASP A 280 -28.20 -5.74 4.00
N ASP A 281 -29.26 -5.45 4.74
CA ASP A 281 -30.36 -4.59 4.32
C ASP A 281 -30.04 -3.08 4.47
N CYS A 282 -28.86 -2.75 4.99
CA CYS A 282 -28.40 -1.39 5.19
C CYS A 282 -28.39 -0.59 3.88
N LYS A 283 -29.17 0.49 3.85
CA LYS A 283 -29.24 1.40 2.69
C LYS A 283 -28.36 2.61 2.91
N ILE A 284 -27.72 3.06 1.83
CA ILE A 284 -26.97 4.31 1.79
C ILE A 284 -27.89 5.51 2.05
N SER A 285 -27.48 6.39 2.96
CA SER A 285 -28.19 7.63 3.26
C SER A 285 -28.03 8.66 2.13
N ASN A 286 -28.83 9.73 2.15
CA ASN A 286 -28.85 10.72 1.06
C ASN A 286 -27.52 11.48 0.89
N ASP A 287 -26.74 11.61 1.97
CA ASP A 287 -25.37 12.13 1.98
C ASP A 287 -24.31 11.08 1.61
N GLY A 288 -24.71 9.88 1.16
CA GLY A 288 -23.80 8.86 0.67
C GLY A 288 -23.14 7.98 1.73
N ARG A 289 -23.63 8.00 2.97
CA ARG A 289 -23.02 7.33 4.12
C ARG A 289 -23.67 5.96 4.42
N TYR A 290 -22.90 5.04 5.01
CA TYR A 290 -23.30 3.66 5.31
C TYR A 290 -23.50 3.48 6.83
N ARG A 291 -24.44 4.24 7.39
CA ARG A 291 -24.79 4.20 8.82
C ARG A 291 -25.61 2.95 9.18
N CYS A 292 -24.98 1.78 9.06
CA CYS A 292 -25.64 0.48 9.22
C CYS A 292 -25.90 0.08 10.68
N PHE A 293 -25.22 0.73 11.61
CA PHE A 293 -25.32 0.51 13.05
C PHE A 293 -25.47 1.85 13.79
N ALA A 294 -26.03 1.80 14.99
CA ALA A 294 -26.09 2.96 15.87
C ALA A 294 -24.66 3.43 16.23
N PRO A 295 -24.43 4.74 16.44
CA PRO A 295 -23.11 5.31 16.75
C PRO A 295 -22.40 4.71 17.96
N GLU A 296 -23.12 4.03 18.85
CA GLU A 296 -22.64 3.37 20.07
C GLU A 296 -22.48 1.84 19.93
N TYR A 297 -22.76 1.27 18.74
CA TYR A 297 -22.67 -0.17 18.51
C TYR A 297 -21.27 -0.69 18.91
N PRO A 298 -21.18 -1.62 19.88
CA PRO A 298 -19.92 -1.92 20.53
C PRO A 298 -19.02 -2.75 19.65
N CYS A 299 -17.72 -2.49 19.74
CA CYS A 299 -16.74 -3.48 19.33
C CYS A 299 -16.72 -4.67 20.30
N ARG A 300 -16.49 -5.88 19.76
CA ARG A 300 -16.21 -7.10 20.52
C ARG A 300 -14.71 -7.23 20.82
N SER A 301 -14.38 -7.32 22.10
CA SER A 301 -13.05 -7.74 22.56
C SER A 301 -12.76 -9.18 22.08
N PRO A 302 -11.51 -9.54 21.76
CA PRO A 302 -10.29 -8.71 21.86
C PRO A 302 -9.94 -7.87 20.61
N TRP A 303 -10.74 -7.94 19.54
CA TRP A 303 -10.34 -7.44 18.21
C TRP A 303 -10.29 -5.91 18.09
N CYS A 304 -11.06 -5.20 18.90
CA CYS A 304 -10.98 -3.75 19.04
C CYS A 304 -11.60 -3.28 20.36
N LYS A 305 -11.54 -1.97 20.61
CA LYS A 305 -12.17 -1.31 21.75
C LYS A 305 -12.93 -0.07 21.30
N GLY A 306 -14.03 0.27 21.96
CA GLY A 306 -14.84 1.46 21.65
C GLY A 306 -16.00 1.16 20.72
N SER A 307 -16.50 2.18 20.03
CA SER A 307 -17.69 2.04 19.19
C SER A 307 -17.32 1.70 17.75
N LEU A 308 -17.76 0.51 17.31
CA LEU A 308 -17.66 0.06 15.94
C LEU A 308 -18.65 0.80 15.02
N GLY A 309 -19.76 1.32 15.56
CA GLY A 309 -20.73 2.10 14.79
C GLY A 309 -20.13 3.32 14.08
N LEU A 310 -19.06 3.89 14.63
CA LEU A 310 -18.34 5.03 14.06
C LEU A 310 -17.61 4.72 12.75
N LEU A 311 -17.31 3.45 12.47
CA LEU A 311 -16.61 3.05 11.24
C LEU A 311 -17.53 2.97 10.01
N GLU A 312 -18.85 2.88 10.19
CA GLU A 312 -19.79 2.68 9.06
C GLU A 312 -19.44 1.49 8.15
N SER A 313 -18.82 0.46 8.73
CA SER A 313 -18.18 -0.64 8.01
C SER A 313 -19.08 -1.84 7.78
N ASN A 314 -20.38 -1.72 8.06
CA ASN A 314 -21.27 -2.89 8.17
C ASN A 314 -20.67 -4.02 9.04
N GLY A 315 -20.04 -3.62 10.15
CA GLY A 315 -19.56 -4.49 11.22
C GLY A 315 -18.14 -5.00 11.02
N TRP A 316 -17.45 -4.64 9.94
CA TRP A 316 -16.04 -4.98 9.71
C TRP A 316 -15.11 -4.12 10.58
N VAL A 317 -14.11 -4.74 11.19
CA VAL A 317 -13.04 -4.03 11.91
C VAL A 317 -11.70 -4.69 11.67
N TYR A 318 -10.64 -3.89 11.63
CA TYR A 318 -9.30 -4.36 11.39
C TYR A 318 -8.51 -4.55 12.69
N SER A 319 -7.73 -5.62 12.74
CA SER A 319 -6.75 -5.90 13.80
C SER A 319 -5.53 -6.58 13.19
N THR A 320 -4.39 -6.51 13.86
CA THR A 320 -3.15 -7.20 13.50
C THR A 320 -2.63 -7.95 14.73
N HIS A 321 -1.32 -8.07 14.90
CA HIS A 321 -0.65 -8.51 16.13
C HIS A 321 -1.13 -7.77 17.40
N CYS A 322 -1.81 -6.64 17.25
CA CYS A 322 -2.51 -5.90 18.28
C CYS A 322 -3.86 -5.35 17.76
N SER A 323 -4.71 -4.88 18.69
CA SER A 323 -6.04 -4.32 18.41
C SER A 323 -6.09 -2.81 18.61
N PHE A 324 -7.06 -2.18 17.96
CA PHE A 324 -7.18 -0.72 17.91
C PHE A 324 -8.41 -0.20 18.64
N LYS A 325 -8.28 0.99 19.23
CA LYS A 325 -9.36 1.74 19.85
C LYS A 325 -10.05 2.60 18.80
N MET A 326 -11.36 2.50 18.72
CA MET A 326 -12.21 3.46 18.02
C MET A 326 -12.45 4.64 18.94
N PHE A 327 -11.89 5.79 18.57
CA PHE A 327 -11.93 7.01 19.37
C PHE A 327 -13.29 7.71 19.25
N SER A 328 -13.88 8.07 20.38
CA SER A 328 -14.92 9.10 20.40
C SER A 328 -14.29 10.48 20.17
N SER A 329 -15.12 11.46 19.77
CA SER A 329 -14.68 12.84 19.55
C SER A 329 -13.96 13.42 20.77
N ASP A 330 -14.55 13.28 21.96
CA ASP A 330 -13.96 13.76 23.20
C ASP A 330 -12.57 13.15 23.45
N SER A 331 -12.46 11.82 23.31
CA SER A 331 -11.20 11.13 23.55
C SER A 331 -10.13 11.44 22.49
N ALA A 332 -10.53 11.77 21.28
CA ALA A 332 -9.62 12.20 20.23
C ALA A 332 -9.10 13.62 20.51
N TRP A 333 -9.99 14.56 20.85
CA TRP A 333 -9.61 15.92 21.23
C TRP A 333 -8.73 15.96 22.48
N ASP A 334 -9.04 15.15 23.49
CA ASP A 334 -8.21 15.04 24.69
C ASP A 334 -6.80 14.56 24.41
N CYS A 335 -6.63 13.66 23.45
CA CYS A 335 -5.32 13.21 23.01
C CYS A 335 -4.58 14.29 22.19
N LEU A 336 -5.29 14.92 21.25
CA LEU A 336 -4.68 15.81 20.25
C LEU A 336 -4.46 17.24 20.73
N LYS A 337 -5.09 17.65 21.84
CA LYS A 337 -5.00 19.02 22.34
C LYS A 337 -3.54 19.47 22.51
N GLY A 338 -3.21 20.63 21.95
CA GLY A 338 -1.89 21.24 21.99
C GLY A 338 -0.85 20.59 21.06
N ARG A 339 -1.20 19.57 20.27
CA ARG A 339 -0.26 18.88 19.39
C ARG A 339 -0.16 19.54 18.02
N TRP A 340 1.01 19.40 17.42
CA TRP A 340 1.30 19.71 16.03
C TRP A 340 1.66 18.44 15.24
N ILE A 341 0.78 18.05 14.32
CA ILE A 341 0.97 16.89 13.44
C ILE A 341 1.36 17.38 12.03
N PHE A 342 2.45 16.84 11.50
CA PHE A 342 2.97 17.20 10.18
C PHE A 342 2.85 16.02 9.21
N PHE A 343 2.01 16.16 8.19
CA PHE A 343 1.87 15.17 7.13
C PHE A 343 2.77 15.55 5.95
N TRP A 344 3.64 14.62 5.53
CA TRP A 344 4.39 14.72 4.29
C TRP A 344 4.12 13.50 3.42
N GLY A 345 3.26 13.65 2.41
CA GLY A 345 2.80 12.50 1.65
C GLY A 345 1.93 12.84 0.46
N ASP A 346 1.33 11.83 -0.14
CA ASP A 346 0.50 11.98 -1.33
C ASP A 346 -0.96 12.36 -1.00
N SER A 347 -1.81 12.30 -2.02
CA SER A 347 -3.22 12.68 -1.90
C SER A 347 -4.03 11.75 -0.99
N ASN A 348 -3.53 10.56 -0.64
CA ASN A 348 -4.21 9.72 0.36
C ASN A 348 -4.17 10.37 1.75
N HIS A 349 -3.13 11.14 2.10
CA HIS A 349 -3.12 11.88 3.37
C HIS A 349 -4.18 12.97 3.41
N VAL A 350 -4.48 13.60 2.27
CA VAL A 350 -5.54 14.61 2.17
C VAL A 350 -6.89 14.00 2.55
N ASP A 351 -7.19 12.82 2.01
CA ASP A 351 -8.41 12.08 2.31
C ASP A 351 -8.48 11.69 3.80
N THR A 352 -7.41 11.10 4.33
CA THR A 352 -7.34 10.69 5.74
C THR A 352 -7.47 11.87 6.71
N ILE A 353 -6.83 13.01 6.43
CA ILE A 353 -6.97 14.20 7.27
C ILE A 353 -8.41 14.73 7.21
N ARG A 354 -9.00 14.81 6.02
CA ARG A 354 -10.40 15.24 5.86
C ARG A 354 -11.33 14.32 6.65
N ASN A 355 -11.11 13.01 6.60
CA ASN A 355 -11.95 12.03 7.30
C ASN A 355 -11.75 12.07 8.81
N LEU A 356 -10.51 12.22 9.29
CA LEU A 356 -10.21 12.47 10.71
C LEU A 356 -10.97 13.71 11.22
N LEU A 357 -10.90 14.83 10.49
CA LEU A 357 -11.57 16.08 10.86
C LEU A 357 -13.10 15.91 10.89
N ASN A 358 -13.69 15.31 9.85
CA ASN A 358 -15.15 15.21 9.71
C ASN A 358 -15.76 14.17 10.67
N PHE A 359 -15.21 12.96 10.68
CA PHE A 359 -15.87 11.80 11.28
C PHE A 359 -15.42 11.51 12.71
N VAL A 360 -14.22 11.95 13.09
CA VAL A 360 -13.69 11.72 14.44
C VAL A 360 -13.70 13.01 15.26
N LEU A 361 -13.16 14.11 14.70
CA LEU A 361 -13.08 15.39 15.41
C LEU A 361 -14.37 16.22 15.34
N GLY A 362 -15.36 15.79 14.57
CA GLY A 362 -16.69 16.41 14.55
C GLY A 362 -16.72 17.76 13.84
N LEU A 363 -15.93 17.93 12.78
CA LEU A 363 -15.88 19.14 11.94
C LEU A 363 -16.47 18.86 10.53
N PRO A 364 -17.79 18.56 10.42
CA PRO A 364 -18.42 18.18 9.15
C PRO A 364 -18.48 19.31 8.12
N GLU A 365 -18.26 20.56 8.53
CA GLU A 365 -18.24 21.75 7.68
C GLU A 365 -17.00 21.84 6.79
N ILE A 366 -16.04 20.93 6.93
CA ILE A 366 -14.81 20.89 6.12
C ILE A 366 -15.00 19.89 4.95
N PRO A 367 -15.44 20.35 3.76
CA PRO A 367 -15.75 19.44 2.65
C PRO A 367 -14.50 18.77 2.06
N ALA A 368 -13.37 19.48 2.10
CA ALA A 368 -12.07 19.03 1.61
C ALA A 368 -10.96 19.83 2.30
N VAL A 369 -9.76 19.25 2.36
CA VAL A 369 -8.54 19.97 2.73
C VAL A 369 -7.64 20.11 1.49
N PRO A 370 -6.92 21.22 1.32
CA PRO A 370 -6.03 21.39 0.18
C PRO A 370 -4.80 20.48 0.31
N ARG A 371 -4.10 20.28 -0.80
CA ARG A 371 -2.84 19.52 -0.87
C ARG A 371 -1.71 20.16 -0.03
N ARG A 372 -1.80 21.46 0.24
CA ARG A 372 -0.89 22.19 1.11
C ARG A 372 -1.65 23.11 2.04
N PHE A 373 -1.44 22.95 3.34
CA PHE A 373 -1.92 23.90 4.34
C PHE A 373 -1.18 23.72 5.65
N ASP A 374 -1.33 24.72 6.51
CA ASP A 374 -0.95 24.70 7.91
C ASP A 374 -2.02 25.46 8.69
N ARG A 375 -2.77 24.76 9.55
CA ARG A 375 -3.94 25.34 10.24
C ARG A 375 -4.11 24.76 11.64
N ASN A 376 -4.62 25.59 12.53
CA ASN A 376 -5.18 25.16 13.80
C ASN A 376 -6.65 24.82 13.63
N PHE A 377 -7.07 23.68 14.19
CA PHE A 377 -8.46 23.27 14.31
C PHE A 377 -8.84 23.30 15.80
N SER A 378 -10.05 23.76 16.10
CA SER A 378 -10.56 23.87 17.47
C SER A 378 -11.69 22.89 17.70
N ASN A 379 -11.78 22.32 18.89
CA ASN A 379 -12.91 21.47 19.26
C ASN A 379 -14.21 22.31 19.26
N PRO A 380 -15.26 21.90 18.52
CA PRO A 380 -16.53 22.63 18.47
C PRO A 380 -17.22 22.73 19.84
N ASN A 381 -16.97 21.79 20.74
CA ASN A 381 -17.55 21.75 22.08
C ASN A 381 -16.63 22.37 23.15
N ASN A 382 -15.36 22.66 22.83
CA ASN A 382 -14.41 23.26 23.75
C ASN A 382 -13.28 23.99 23.01
N SER A 383 -13.44 25.29 22.75
CA SER A 383 -12.50 26.07 21.94
C SER A 383 -11.07 26.18 22.53
N THR A 384 -10.85 25.78 23.78
CA THR A 384 -9.51 25.72 24.39
C THR A 384 -8.69 24.52 23.90
N GLN A 385 -9.35 23.48 23.41
CA GLN A 385 -8.68 22.33 22.80
C GLN A 385 -8.44 22.62 21.32
N THR A 386 -7.18 22.67 20.94
CA THR A 386 -6.76 22.91 19.55
C THR A 386 -5.72 21.89 19.11
N VAL A 387 -5.69 21.59 17.81
CA VAL A 387 -4.64 20.79 17.17
C VAL A 387 -4.15 21.52 15.92
N ARG A 388 -2.83 21.62 15.75
CA ARG A 388 -2.22 22.15 14.53
C ARG A 388 -1.96 20.99 13.58
N ILE A 389 -2.47 21.08 12.36
CA ILE A 389 -2.17 20.11 11.31
C ILE A 389 -1.53 20.84 10.14
N THR A 390 -0.36 20.38 9.75
CA THR A 390 0.31 20.77 8.51
C THR A 390 0.24 19.60 7.53
N SER A 391 -0.09 19.88 6.27
CA SER A 391 -0.03 18.91 5.19
C SER A 391 0.81 19.47 4.06
N ILE A 392 1.84 18.72 3.65
CA ILE A 392 2.70 19.05 2.52
C ILE A 392 2.66 17.89 1.53
N PHE A 393 1.95 18.12 0.42
CA PHE A 393 1.90 17.16 -0.68
C PHE A 393 3.29 16.91 -1.29
N ASN A 394 3.73 15.66 -1.23
CA ASN A 394 4.99 15.19 -1.80
C ASN A 394 4.84 14.62 -3.21
N GLY A 395 3.62 14.47 -3.73
CA GLY A 395 3.42 13.91 -5.06
C GLY A 395 4.04 14.76 -6.17
N HIS A 396 4.28 16.05 -5.92
CA HIS A 396 5.02 16.96 -6.79
C HIS A 396 5.46 18.23 -6.01
N TRP A 397 6.57 18.87 -6.40
CA TRP A 397 7.04 20.12 -5.75
C TRP A 397 6.11 21.33 -6.01
N ASN A 398 5.36 21.30 -7.11
CA ASN A 398 4.20 22.15 -7.39
C ASN A 398 2.93 21.34 -7.05
N ASP A 399 2.15 21.78 -6.07
CA ASP A 399 0.98 21.07 -5.55
C ASP A 399 -0.18 20.93 -6.54
N THR A 400 -0.20 21.74 -7.62
CA THR A 400 -1.16 21.59 -8.72
C THR A 400 -0.83 20.43 -9.68
N GLN A 401 0.38 19.88 -9.59
CA GLN A 401 0.87 18.80 -10.46
C GLN A 401 1.01 17.48 -9.69
N ASN A 402 1.47 16.42 -10.37
CA ASN A 402 1.56 15.06 -9.82
C ASN A 402 2.79 14.31 -10.38
N TYR A 403 3.03 13.09 -9.90
CA TYR A 403 3.94 12.09 -10.49
C TYR A 403 5.44 12.39 -10.36
N GLN A 404 5.86 12.93 -9.22
CA GLN A 404 7.26 12.93 -8.80
C GLN A 404 7.52 12.14 -7.52
N GLY A 405 6.57 12.11 -6.59
CA GLY A 405 6.77 11.45 -5.30
C GLY A 405 8.03 11.96 -4.57
N LEU A 406 8.90 11.06 -4.13
CA LEU A 406 10.16 11.40 -3.46
C LEU A 406 11.06 12.34 -4.29
N ASN A 407 10.95 12.31 -5.63
CA ASN A 407 11.72 13.21 -6.48
C ASN A 407 11.32 14.69 -6.34
N SER A 408 10.19 15.01 -5.73
CA SER A 408 9.84 16.38 -5.36
C SER A 408 10.95 17.08 -4.55
N LEU A 409 11.71 16.32 -3.75
CA LEU A 409 12.86 16.81 -2.99
C LEU A 409 14.05 17.23 -3.85
N ARG A 410 14.09 16.95 -5.16
CA ARG A 410 15.12 17.50 -6.04
C ARG A 410 14.96 19.01 -6.25
N ASN A 411 13.74 19.52 -6.13
CA ASN A 411 13.46 20.94 -6.23
C ASN A 411 13.93 21.67 -4.95
N GLU A 412 14.80 22.66 -5.12
CA GLU A 412 15.35 23.43 -4.01
C GLU A 412 14.28 24.22 -3.25
N GLY A 413 13.35 24.87 -3.96
CA GLY A 413 12.26 25.63 -3.33
C GLY A 413 11.37 24.75 -2.45
N PHE A 414 11.14 23.50 -2.85
CA PHE A 414 10.40 22.53 -2.04
C PHE A 414 11.17 22.09 -0.79
N ARG A 415 12.48 21.86 -0.90
CA ARG A 415 13.33 21.61 0.29
C ARG A 415 13.32 22.81 1.23
N ASN A 416 13.43 24.02 0.71
CA ASN A 416 13.42 25.25 1.51
C ASN A 416 12.08 25.45 2.22
N LEU A 417 10.96 25.11 1.56
CA LEU A 417 9.63 25.09 2.18
C LEU A 417 9.60 24.13 3.37
N LEU A 418 10.10 22.90 3.20
CA LEU A 418 10.15 21.92 4.28
C LEU A 418 11.05 22.41 5.42
N HIS A 419 12.26 22.87 5.13
CA HIS A 419 13.18 23.40 6.13
C HIS A 419 12.56 24.53 6.96
N LYS A 420 11.72 25.38 6.38
CA LYS A 420 11.05 26.47 7.10
C LYS A 420 10.28 25.97 8.32
N TYR A 421 9.45 24.92 8.17
CA TYR A 421 8.65 24.36 9.27
C TYR A 421 9.49 23.75 10.39
N PHE A 422 10.69 23.27 10.07
CA PHE A 422 11.61 22.64 11.02
C PHE A 422 12.73 23.58 11.49
N SER A 423 12.75 24.84 11.07
CA SER A 423 13.71 25.85 11.53
C SER A 423 13.15 26.78 12.61
N GLU A 424 11.84 26.69 12.86
CA GLU A 424 11.14 27.48 13.88
C GLU A 424 11.55 27.08 15.32
N ARG A 425 11.21 27.93 16.30
CA ARG A 425 11.48 27.66 17.73
C ARG A 425 10.69 26.45 18.26
N ILE A 426 9.52 26.22 17.68
CA ILE A 426 8.67 25.06 17.94
C ILE A 426 8.71 24.23 16.66
N VAL A 427 8.75 22.92 16.80
CA VAL A 427 8.71 21.96 15.69
C VAL A 427 7.52 21.01 15.88
N PRO A 428 7.08 20.28 14.85
CA PRO A 428 6.01 19.30 14.99
C PRO A 428 6.31 18.24 16.05
N ASP A 429 5.28 17.75 16.75
CA ASP A 429 5.42 16.62 17.68
C ASP A 429 5.61 15.30 16.93
N THR A 430 4.96 15.17 15.77
CA THR A 430 4.97 13.94 14.97
C THR A 430 4.90 14.25 13.48
N ILE A 431 5.67 13.50 12.71
CA ILE A 431 5.63 13.48 11.25
C ILE A 431 4.98 12.17 10.80
N ILE A 432 3.93 12.27 10.00
CA ILE A 432 3.33 11.14 9.28
C ILE A 432 3.80 11.22 7.82
N MET A 433 4.52 10.21 7.36
CA MET A 433 5.08 10.20 6.01
C MET A 433 4.80 8.91 5.24
N ASN A 434 4.69 9.02 3.91
CA ASN A 434 4.63 7.88 3.00
C ASN A 434 5.52 8.07 1.76
N SER A 435 5.93 6.96 1.13
CA SER A 435 6.29 6.93 -0.29
C SER A 435 4.99 6.65 -1.05
N GLY A 436 4.47 7.67 -1.72
CA GLY A 436 3.11 7.63 -2.25
C GLY A 436 3.00 6.99 -3.63
N LEU A 437 1.77 6.91 -4.14
CA LEU A 437 1.48 6.33 -5.47
C LEU A 437 2.20 7.03 -6.62
N HIS A 438 2.61 8.28 -6.43
CA HIS A 438 3.33 9.06 -7.43
C HIS A 438 4.73 8.51 -7.73
N ASP A 439 5.37 7.83 -6.77
CA ASP A 439 6.65 7.17 -6.99
C ASP A 439 6.53 6.06 -8.05
N GLY A 440 5.41 5.34 -8.08
CA GLY A 440 5.16 4.30 -9.07
C GLY A 440 5.14 4.81 -10.52
N VAL A 441 4.81 6.09 -10.70
CA VAL A 441 4.77 6.76 -12.00
C VAL A 441 6.11 7.38 -12.36
N TYR A 442 6.82 7.97 -11.41
CA TYR A 442 8.04 8.74 -11.71
C TYR A 442 9.24 7.85 -12.00
N TRP A 443 9.47 6.83 -11.17
CA TRP A 443 10.73 6.09 -11.19
C TRP A 443 10.74 5.01 -12.27
N LEU A 444 11.79 5.03 -13.11
CA LEU A 444 11.93 4.13 -14.27
C LEU A 444 12.05 2.66 -13.87
N ASN A 445 12.71 2.39 -12.74
CA ASN A 445 12.95 1.06 -12.20
C ASN A 445 13.28 1.15 -10.71
N ILE A 446 13.33 -0.01 -10.05
CA ILE A 446 13.62 -0.12 -8.62
C ILE A 446 14.99 0.47 -8.24
N ARG A 447 16.04 0.30 -9.08
CA ARG A 447 17.36 0.88 -8.83
C ARG A 447 17.32 2.41 -8.75
N ALA A 448 16.60 3.06 -9.66
CA ALA A 448 16.43 4.51 -9.63
C ALA A 448 15.62 4.96 -8.41
N PHE A 449 14.57 4.21 -8.06
CA PHE A 449 13.79 4.46 -6.84
C PHE A 449 14.65 4.35 -5.58
N THR A 450 15.51 3.32 -5.46
CA THR A 450 16.44 3.16 -4.32
C THR A 450 17.32 4.39 -4.11
N VAL A 451 17.84 4.99 -5.18
CA VAL A 451 18.62 6.23 -5.09
C VAL A 451 17.76 7.39 -4.59
N GLY A 452 16.51 7.49 -5.06
CA GLY A 452 15.53 8.46 -4.58
C GLY A 452 15.17 8.29 -3.11
N ALA A 453 14.93 7.05 -2.67
CA ALA A 453 14.63 6.69 -1.29
C ALA A 453 15.79 7.00 -0.36
N ALA A 454 17.02 6.64 -0.73
CA ALA A 454 18.22 6.98 0.03
C ALA A 454 18.42 8.50 0.15
N TYR A 455 18.17 9.24 -0.94
CA TYR A 455 18.22 10.71 -0.92
C TYR A 455 17.16 11.31 0.02
N ALA A 456 15.92 10.81 -0.04
CA ALA A 456 14.83 11.26 0.83
C ALA A 456 15.13 10.96 2.31
N ALA A 457 15.61 9.76 2.62
CA ALA A 457 15.99 9.38 3.98
C ALA A 457 17.14 10.25 4.51
N SER A 458 18.17 10.51 3.70
CA SER A 458 19.26 11.42 4.04
C SER A 458 18.79 12.86 4.29
N PHE A 459 17.89 13.38 3.45
CA PHE A 459 17.29 14.70 3.65
C PHE A 459 16.59 14.78 5.01
N TRP A 460 15.71 13.82 5.32
CA TRP A 460 14.98 13.82 6.58
C TRP A 460 15.90 13.63 7.79
N LYS A 461 16.95 12.81 7.67
CA LYS A 461 18.00 12.70 8.70
C LYS A 461 18.66 14.04 9.00
N GLN A 462 19.05 14.80 7.98
CA GLN A 462 19.63 16.14 8.16
C GLN A 462 18.66 17.10 8.83
N VAL A 463 17.37 17.04 8.48
CA VAL A 463 16.32 17.82 9.15
C VAL A 463 16.27 17.48 10.65
N MET A 464 16.25 16.18 11.02
CA MET A 464 16.22 15.75 12.42
C MET A 464 17.49 16.14 13.18
N GLU A 465 18.67 16.00 12.56
CA GLU A 465 19.95 16.37 13.15
C GLU A 465 20.02 17.88 13.44
N SER A 466 19.51 18.71 12.52
CA SER A 466 19.43 20.16 12.73
C SER A 466 18.53 20.54 13.91
N ILE A 467 17.41 19.84 14.11
CA ILE A 467 16.54 20.03 15.29
C ILE A 467 17.29 19.64 16.57
N LYS A 468 17.96 18.49 16.56
CA LYS A 468 18.74 17.99 17.70
C LYS A 468 19.88 18.93 18.08
N GLN A 469 20.60 19.49 17.10
CA GLN A 469 21.68 20.46 17.32
C GLN A 469 21.19 21.75 17.98
N ARG A 470 19.94 22.14 17.75
CA ARG A 470 19.28 23.28 18.42
C ARG A 470 18.76 22.95 19.82
N GLY A 471 19.01 21.74 20.33
CA GLY A 471 18.56 21.30 21.65
C GLY A 471 17.06 21.06 21.77
N LEU A 472 16.35 20.94 20.64
CA LEU A 472 14.91 20.67 20.63
C LEU A 472 14.61 19.17 20.57
N THR A 473 13.45 18.78 21.07
CA THR A 473 12.93 17.42 20.92
C THR A 473 12.63 17.15 19.44
N VAL A 474 13.19 16.04 18.93
CA VAL A 474 12.98 15.62 17.54
C VAL A 474 11.56 15.06 17.38
N PRO A 475 10.83 15.42 16.31
CA PRO A 475 9.51 14.84 16.02
C PRO A 475 9.57 13.33 15.93
N LYS A 476 8.57 12.62 16.45
CA LYS A 476 8.41 11.18 16.15
C LYS A 476 8.08 11.01 14.67
N VAL A 477 8.70 10.05 13.99
CA VAL A 477 8.38 9.75 12.59
C VAL A 477 7.61 8.45 12.51
N ILE A 478 6.39 8.52 11.97
CA ILE A 478 5.58 7.35 11.64
C ILE A 478 5.58 7.19 10.12
N TYR A 479 6.12 6.07 9.66
CA TYR A 479 6.03 5.68 8.26
C TYR A 479 4.72 4.92 8.02
N ARG A 480 3.82 5.52 7.28
CA ARG A 480 2.57 4.90 6.85
C ARG A 480 2.76 4.41 5.42
N THR A 481 2.68 3.10 5.19
CA THR A 481 2.79 2.55 3.83
C THR A 481 1.68 3.11 2.93
N THR A 482 1.91 3.18 1.62
CA THR A 482 0.84 3.58 0.69
C THR A 482 -0.27 2.53 0.64
N VAL A 483 -1.42 2.87 0.04
CA VAL A 483 -2.55 1.95 -0.14
C VAL A 483 -2.27 0.88 -1.20
N ALA A 484 -2.90 -0.29 -1.09
CA ALA A 484 -3.01 -1.23 -2.20
C ALA A 484 -3.97 -0.67 -3.26
N THR A 485 -3.47 -0.41 -4.47
CA THR A 485 -4.28 0.19 -5.55
C THR A 485 -5.30 -0.81 -6.07
N GLY A 486 -6.52 -0.33 -6.32
CA GLY A 486 -7.69 -1.21 -6.47
C GLY A 486 -8.36 -1.24 -7.84
N GLY A 487 -9.11 -2.32 -8.11
CA GLY A 487 -9.84 -2.55 -9.35
C GLY A 487 -8.95 -2.33 -10.58
N TYR A 488 -9.38 -1.45 -11.49
CA TYR A 488 -8.64 -1.16 -12.73
C TYR A 488 -7.21 -0.63 -12.51
N ALA A 489 -6.93 -0.04 -11.35
CA ALA A 489 -5.62 0.53 -11.03
C ALA A 489 -4.55 -0.52 -10.73
N ARG A 490 -4.97 -1.77 -10.47
CA ARG A 490 -4.08 -2.90 -10.16
C ARG A 490 -3.01 -3.15 -11.22
N THR A 491 -3.23 -2.77 -12.46
CA THR A 491 -2.28 -2.99 -13.58
C THR A 491 -1.52 -1.74 -14.01
N LEU A 492 -1.77 -0.59 -13.37
CA LEU A 492 -1.20 0.69 -13.77
C LEU A 492 0.21 0.89 -13.18
N ALA A 493 0.80 2.05 -13.43
CA ALA A 493 2.17 2.38 -13.02
C ALA A 493 2.40 2.27 -11.51
N PHE A 494 1.37 2.45 -10.69
CA PHE A 494 1.35 2.34 -9.22
C PHE A 494 0.67 1.05 -8.73
N ASN A 495 0.82 -0.05 -9.48
CA ASN A 495 0.25 -1.35 -9.13
C ASN A 495 0.71 -1.88 -7.76
N PRO A 496 -0.03 -2.84 -7.16
CA PRO A 496 0.30 -3.43 -5.86
C PRO A 496 1.73 -3.97 -5.76
N ASN A 497 2.22 -4.72 -6.78
CA ASN A 497 3.60 -5.24 -6.80
C ASN A 497 4.63 -4.13 -6.60
N LYS A 498 4.54 -3.08 -7.41
CA LYS A 498 5.48 -1.96 -7.33
C LYS A 498 5.37 -1.20 -6.02
N MET A 499 4.15 -0.94 -5.55
CA MET A 499 3.92 -0.15 -4.34
C MET A 499 4.36 -0.88 -3.09
N GLU A 500 4.12 -2.18 -3.00
CA GLU A 500 4.65 -3.00 -1.92
C GLU A 500 6.18 -2.97 -1.87
N MET A 501 6.83 -3.21 -3.02
CA MET A 501 8.29 -3.18 -3.11
C MET A 501 8.86 -1.81 -2.73
N PHE A 502 8.22 -0.73 -3.17
CA PHE A 502 8.66 0.64 -2.87
C PHE A 502 8.43 1.01 -1.41
N ASN A 503 7.34 0.54 -0.79
CA ASN A 503 7.10 0.71 0.64
C ASN A 503 8.25 0.13 1.45
N TRP A 504 8.67 -1.11 1.13
CA TRP A 504 9.73 -1.80 1.85
C TRP A 504 11.11 -1.19 1.60
N VAL A 505 11.45 -0.82 0.35
CA VAL A 505 12.72 -0.11 0.08
C VAL A 505 12.78 1.23 0.82
N MET A 506 11.70 2.00 0.86
CA MET A 506 11.71 3.26 1.60
C MET A 506 11.86 3.03 3.11
N LEU A 507 11.15 2.05 3.67
CA LEU A 507 11.27 1.69 5.09
C LEU A 507 12.69 1.27 5.46
N ASP A 508 13.32 0.42 4.64
CA ASP A 508 14.72 -0.01 4.80
C ASP A 508 15.66 1.22 4.87
N LYS A 509 15.50 2.20 3.98
CA LYS A 509 16.33 3.43 3.99
C LYS A 509 16.06 4.36 5.16
N LEU A 510 14.81 4.46 5.62
CA LEU A 510 14.48 5.22 6.83
C LEU A 510 15.08 4.58 8.09
N LYS A 511 15.09 3.24 8.16
CA LYS A 511 15.71 2.48 9.26
C LYS A 511 17.23 2.59 9.27
N GLU A 512 17.87 2.42 8.12
CA GLU A 512 19.33 2.66 7.96
C GLU A 512 19.72 4.08 8.43
N SER A 513 18.83 5.06 8.22
CA SER A 513 19.04 6.44 8.65
C SER A 513 18.71 6.69 10.13
N GLY A 514 18.12 5.72 10.83
CA GLY A 514 17.78 5.81 12.25
C GLY A 514 16.67 6.81 12.58
N ILE A 515 15.80 7.13 11.62
CA ILE A 515 14.78 8.19 11.78
C ILE A 515 13.35 7.70 11.98
N VAL A 516 13.03 6.44 11.65
CA VAL A 516 11.66 5.92 11.83
C VAL A 516 11.42 5.47 13.27
N ASN A 517 10.28 5.88 13.85
CA ASN A 517 9.86 5.50 15.20
C ASN A 517 8.69 4.52 15.22
N GLY A 518 7.92 4.44 14.13
CA GLY A 518 6.82 3.49 14.01
C GLY A 518 6.36 3.30 12.57
N VAL A 519 5.70 2.18 12.31
CA VAL A 519 5.15 1.78 11.03
C VAL A 519 3.64 1.57 11.16
N ILE A 520 2.88 2.11 10.20
CA ILE A 520 1.48 1.77 9.99
C ILE A 520 1.38 1.11 8.62
N ASP A 521 1.14 -0.20 8.60
CA ASP A 521 1.02 -0.95 7.35
C ASP A 521 -0.39 -0.84 6.77
N ASN A 522 -0.63 0.30 6.14
CA ASN A 522 -1.87 0.61 5.48
C ASN A 522 -2.05 -0.13 4.13
N PHE A 523 -0.95 -0.61 3.54
CA PHE A 523 -1.01 -1.50 2.38
C PHE A 523 -1.72 -2.81 2.74
N ASP A 524 -1.28 -3.49 3.81
CA ASP A 524 -1.92 -4.72 4.31
C ASP A 524 -3.41 -4.51 4.64
N MET A 525 -3.73 -3.45 5.38
CA MET A 525 -5.12 -3.14 5.75
C MET A 525 -6.04 -2.95 4.54
N THR A 526 -5.57 -2.31 3.47
CA THR A 526 -6.38 -2.04 2.26
C THR A 526 -6.41 -3.21 1.29
N PHE A 527 -5.44 -4.13 1.36
CA PHE A 527 -5.29 -5.23 0.41
C PHE A 527 -6.54 -6.14 0.30
N PRO A 528 -7.22 -6.60 1.36
CA PRO A 528 -8.38 -7.49 1.21
C PRO A 528 -9.63 -6.87 0.53
N TRP A 529 -9.54 -5.58 0.17
CA TRP A 529 -10.62 -4.78 -0.42
C TRP A 529 -10.19 -4.11 -1.74
N HIS A 530 -9.02 -4.47 -2.27
CA HIS A 530 -8.46 -3.81 -3.44
C HIS A 530 -8.91 -4.47 -4.77
N PHE A 531 -9.48 -5.67 -4.76
CA PHE A 531 -9.76 -6.41 -6.00
C PHE A 531 -10.81 -5.74 -6.91
N ASP A 532 -11.70 -4.93 -6.35
CA ASP A 532 -12.72 -4.18 -7.07
C ASP A 532 -12.66 -2.67 -6.73
N ASN A 533 -13.67 -1.92 -7.17
CA ASN A 533 -13.80 -0.50 -6.86
C ASN A 533 -14.91 -0.20 -5.84
N ARG A 534 -15.39 -1.18 -5.08
CA ARG A 534 -16.47 -0.96 -4.10
C ARG A 534 -16.04 -0.07 -2.95
N CYS A 535 -14.79 -0.21 -2.54
CA CYS A 535 -14.18 0.50 -1.41
C CYS A 535 -13.22 1.63 -1.84
N ASN A 536 -12.96 1.78 -3.13
CA ASN A 536 -11.92 2.68 -3.63
C ASN A 536 -12.22 3.18 -5.06
N ASP A 537 -11.65 4.33 -5.46
CA ASP A 537 -11.70 4.80 -6.86
C ASP A 537 -10.54 4.27 -7.73
N GLY A 538 -9.80 3.30 -7.21
CA GLY A 538 -8.57 2.74 -7.74
C GLY A 538 -7.31 3.24 -7.03
N VAL A 539 -7.31 4.48 -6.55
CA VAL A 539 -6.13 5.11 -5.92
C VAL A 539 -6.42 5.75 -4.57
N HIS A 540 -7.69 5.95 -4.23
CA HIS A 540 -8.16 6.56 -2.99
C HIS A 540 -9.24 5.71 -2.32
N TYR A 541 -9.12 5.51 -1.00
CA TYR A 541 -10.10 4.81 -0.15
C TYR A 541 -10.92 5.77 0.74
N GLY A 542 -10.49 7.02 0.88
CA GLY A 542 -11.08 8.00 1.79
C GLY A 542 -11.83 9.14 1.11
N ARG A 543 -12.32 8.93 -0.11
CA ARG A 543 -13.09 9.95 -0.84
C ARG A 543 -14.34 10.34 -0.05
N ALA A 544 -14.81 11.55 -0.30
CA ALA A 544 -16.04 12.05 0.28
C ALA A 544 -17.21 11.08 0.00
N PRO A 545 -17.95 10.59 1.02
CA PRO A 545 -19.12 9.77 0.76
C PRO A 545 -20.11 10.53 -0.12
N ALA A 546 -20.68 9.83 -1.09
CA ALA A 546 -21.64 10.40 -2.03
C ALA A 546 -22.61 9.32 -2.52
N LYS A 547 -23.91 9.66 -2.58
CA LYS A 547 -24.95 8.78 -3.13
C LYS A 547 -24.98 8.91 -4.65
N LEU A 548 -23.91 8.46 -5.29
CA LEU A 548 -23.71 8.55 -6.73
C LEU A 548 -23.22 7.20 -7.27
N LYS A 549 -23.46 6.96 -8.56
CA LYS A 549 -22.92 5.78 -9.23
C LYS A 549 -21.39 5.83 -9.21
N TRP A 550 -20.79 4.75 -8.74
CA TRP A 550 -19.35 4.62 -8.60
C TRP A 550 -18.74 3.83 -9.77
N ARG A 551 -17.42 3.60 -9.72
CA ARG A 551 -16.66 3.02 -10.83
C ARG A 551 -17.07 1.59 -11.18
N ASP A 552 -17.44 0.80 -10.18
CA ASP A 552 -17.97 -0.55 -10.32
C ASP A 552 -19.41 -0.57 -10.88
N GLY A 553 -20.05 0.60 -10.95
CA GLY A 553 -21.43 0.76 -11.37
C GLY A 553 -22.45 0.70 -10.23
N GLU A 554 -22.00 0.42 -9.01
CA GLU A 554 -22.84 0.40 -7.81
C GLU A 554 -23.01 1.81 -7.24
N ILE A 555 -24.02 2.01 -6.39
CA ILE A 555 -24.28 3.33 -5.77
C ILE A 555 -23.45 3.47 -4.49
N GLY A 556 -22.70 4.57 -4.39
CA GLY A 556 -21.81 4.93 -3.30
C GLY A 556 -20.57 4.05 -3.20
N HIS A 557 -19.54 4.52 -2.47
CA HIS A 557 -18.36 3.72 -2.17
C HIS A 557 -18.24 3.51 -0.66
N GLN A 558 -17.69 2.37 -0.26
CA GLN A 558 -17.50 2.01 1.14
C GLN A 558 -16.16 2.55 1.64
N TYR A 559 -16.19 3.66 2.37
CA TYR A 559 -15.01 4.44 2.78
C TYR A 559 -14.47 4.08 4.17
N PHE A 560 -15.03 3.04 4.81
CA PHE A 560 -14.72 2.66 6.18
C PHE A 560 -13.25 2.25 6.39
N LEU A 561 -12.53 1.89 5.32
CA LEU A 561 -11.11 1.57 5.42
C LEU A 561 -10.28 2.78 5.85
N ASP A 562 -10.56 3.95 5.27
CA ASP A 562 -9.84 5.17 5.64
C ASP A 562 -10.33 5.73 7.00
N LEU A 563 -11.58 5.47 7.39
CA LEU A 563 -12.04 5.74 8.76
C LEU A 563 -11.29 4.88 9.78
N MET A 564 -11.10 3.59 9.48
CA MET A 564 -10.28 2.70 10.29
C MET A 564 -8.84 3.22 10.38
N LEU A 565 -8.27 3.68 9.26
CA LEU A 565 -6.93 4.30 9.24
C LEU A 565 -6.86 5.53 10.16
N ALA A 566 -7.85 6.42 10.14
CA ALA A 566 -7.89 7.58 11.02
C ALA A 566 -7.82 7.18 12.50
N HIS A 567 -8.53 6.11 12.90
CA HIS A 567 -8.43 5.57 14.25
C HIS A 567 -7.08 4.90 14.53
N ILE A 568 -6.51 4.15 13.59
CA ILE A 568 -5.17 3.56 13.74
C ILE A 568 -4.11 4.65 13.95
N LEU A 569 -4.18 5.74 13.18
CA LEU A 569 -3.31 6.90 13.35
C LEU A 569 -3.45 7.51 14.75
N LEU A 570 -4.67 7.65 15.26
CA LEU A 570 -4.88 8.11 16.64
C LEU A 570 -4.30 7.14 17.66
N ASN A 571 -4.42 5.82 17.48
CA ASN A 571 -3.76 4.87 18.37
C ASN A 571 -2.23 5.05 18.36
N ALA A 572 -1.62 5.36 17.22
CA ALA A 572 -0.18 5.60 17.14
C ALA A 572 0.25 6.94 17.78
N LEU A 573 -0.60 7.97 17.66
CA LEU A 573 -0.33 9.31 18.22
C LEU A 573 -0.58 9.38 19.73
N CYS A 574 -1.60 8.66 20.22
CA CYS A 574 -2.13 8.79 21.57
C CYS A 574 -1.54 7.80 22.59
N ASN A 575 -0.64 6.91 22.15
CA ASN A 575 0.02 5.90 22.98
C ASN A 575 1.32 6.38 23.64
#